data_AF-A0A0F8Y0H2-F1
#
_entry.id   AF-A0A0F8Y0H2-F1
#
_cell.length_a   1.000
_cell.length_b   1.000
_cell.length_c   1.000
_cell.angle_alpha   90.00
_cell.angle_beta   90.00
_cell.angle_gamma   90.00
#
_symmetry.space_group_name_H-M   'P 1'
#
loop_
_entity.id
_entity.type
_entity.pdbx_description
1 polymer ?
#
loop_
_entity_poly.entity_id
_entity_poly.type
_entity_poly.pdbx_seq_one_letter_code
_entity_poly.pdbx_strand_id
1 'polypeptide(L)' 'MKYKVITSDGVEEVFDTKDEAGIALGKKRKGLSKMKVPTGINRSVSIHECHNDDGGKCINWERF' A
#
# COMPACT_ATOMS: atom_id res chain seq x y z
N MET A 1 1.03 12.56 10.90
CA MET A 1 0.29 11.97 9.76
C MET A 1 1.04 10.70 9.40
N LYS A 2 0.34 9.61 9.07
CA LYS A 2 0.97 8.32 8.76
C LYS A 2 0.44 7.81 7.43
N TYR A 3 1.28 7.15 6.66
CA TYR A 3 0.95 6.56 5.37
C TYR A 3 0.99 5.04 5.49
N LYS A 4 -0.11 4.37 5.18
CA LYS A 4 -0.19 2.91 5.22
C LYS A 4 -0.20 2.35 3.80
N VAL A 5 0.73 1.45 3.48
CA VAL A 5 0.70 0.69 2.24
C VAL A 5 0.07 -0.66 2.53
N ILE A 6 -1.10 -0.91 1.93
CA ILE A 6 -1.86 -2.14 2.11
C ILE A 6 -1.82 -2.95 0.82
N THR A 7 -1.49 -4.23 0.91
CA THR A 7 -1.60 -5.17 -0.22
C THR A 7 -2.85 -6.03 -0.10
N SER A 8 -3.34 -6.55 -1.23
CA SER A 8 -4.43 -7.54 -1.25
C SER A 8 -4.16 -8.79 -0.42
N ASP A 9 -2.89 -9.15 -0.21
CA ASP A 9 -2.48 -10.26 0.65
C ASP A 9 -2.61 -9.93 2.16
N GLY A 10 -3.12 -8.75 2.53
CA GLY A 10 -3.33 -8.32 3.92
C GLY A 10 -2.08 -7.73 4.59
N VAL A 11 -1.02 -7.43 3.84
CA VAL A 11 0.20 -6.84 4.40
C VAL A 11 0.01 -5.33 4.50
N GLU A 12 0.06 -4.83 5.74
CA GLU A 12 0.02 -3.40 6.06
C GLU A 12 1.39 -2.93 6.52
N GLU A 13 1.96 -1.95 5.83
CA GLU A 13 3.19 -1.28 6.27
C GLU A 13 2.89 0.19 6.54
N VAL A 14 3.38 0.72 7.67
CA VAL A 14 3.14 2.10 8.09
C VAL A 14 4.42 2.91 7.93
N PHE A 15 4.30 4.08 7.35
CA PHE A 15 5.38 5.03 7.07
C PHE A 15 5.02 6.41 7.61
N ASP A 16 6.03 7.18 8.03
CA ASP A 16 5.83 8.54 8.51
C ASP A 16 5.74 9.55 7.37
N THR A 17 6.30 9.22 6.19
CA THR A 17 6.28 10.09 5.02
C THR A 17 5.62 9.47 3.79
N LYS A 18 5.05 10.32 2.94
CA LYS A 18 4.44 9.91 1.68
C LYS A 18 5.46 9.33 0.70
N ASP A 19 6.67 9.89 0.71
CA ASP A 19 7.74 9.48 -0.20
C ASP A 19 8.17 8.03 0.08
N GLU A 20 8.36 7.67 1.35
CA GLU A 20 8.64 6.30 1.77
C GLU A 20 7.53 5.32 1.40
N ALA A 21 6.27 5.71 1.64
CA ALA A 21 5.11 4.91 1.23
C ALA A 21 5.02 4.73 -0.30
N GLY A 22 5.34 5.77 -1.08
CA GLY A 22 5.41 5.72 -2.53
C GLY A 22 6.52 4.81 -3.05
N ILE A 23 7.72 4.87 -2.44
CA ILE A 23 8.84 3.98 -2.76
C ILE A 23 8.47 2.52 -2.45
N ALA A 24 7.85 2.27 -1.29
CA ALA A 24 7.39 0.94 -0.90
C ALA A 24 6.33 0.39 -1.86
N LEU A 25 5.35 1.22 -2.25
CA LEU A 25 4.35 0.86 -3.26
C LEU A 25 5.00 0.53 -4.60
N GLY A 26 5.96 1.35 -5.07
CA GLY A 26 6.68 1.11 -6.32
C GLY A 26 7.51 -0.18 -6.30
N LYS A 27 8.18 -0.48 -5.19
CA LYS A 27 8.90 -1.76 -4.98
C LYS A 27 7.94 -2.94 -5.01
N LYS A 28 6.82 -2.86 -4.29
CA LYS A 28 5.79 -3.91 -4.27
C LYS A 28 5.17 -4.11 -5.64
N ARG A 29 4.81 -3.05 -6.36
CA ARG A 29 4.29 -3.13 -7.73
C ARG A 29 5.27 -3.81 -8.68
N LYS A 30 6.57 -3.50 -8.59
CA LYS A 30 7.61 -4.20 -9.36
C LYS A 30 7.75 -5.67 -8.95
N GLY A 31 7.64 -5.98 -7.66
CA GLY A 31 7.63 -7.35 -7.14
C GLY A 31 6.43 -8.15 -7.65
N LEU A 32 5.24 -7.55 -7.62
CA LEU A 32 3.99 -8.12 -8.13
C LEU A 32 4.06 -8.38 -9.64
N SER A 33 4.60 -7.42 -10.41
CA SER A 33 4.77 -7.58 -11.85
C SER A 33 5.81 -8.65 -12.23
N LYS A 34 6.78 -8.94 -11.35
CA LYS A 34 7.81 -9.96 -11.57
C LYS A 34 7.40 -11.34 -11.05
N MET A 35 6.51 -11.39 -10.06
CA MET A 35 5.93 -12.65 -9.63
C MET A 35 5.03 -13.19 -10.75
N LYS A 36 5.35 -14.37 -11.27
CA LYS A 36 4.40 -15.16 -12.06
C LYS A 36 3.24 -15.55 -11.14
N VAL A 37 2.25 -14.68 -11.04
CA VAL A 37 1.05 -14.93 -10.25
C VAL A 37 0.19 -15.98 -10.97
N PRO A 38 -0.39 -16.95 -10.23
CA PRO A 38 -1.41 -17.83 -10.77
C PRO A 38 -2.58 -17.00 -11.30
N THR A 39 -3.08 -17.36 -12.47
CA THR A 39 -4.23 -16.71 -13.12
C THR A 39 -5.42 -16.72 -12.16
N GLY A 40 -5.81 -15.55 -11.65
CA GLY A 40 -6.98 -15.39 -10.77
C GLY A 40 -6.76 -14.62 -9.47
N ILE A 41 -5.52 -14.36 -9.06
CA ILE A 41 -5.23 -13.51 -7.88
C ILE A 41 -4.97 -12.07 -8.32
N ASN A 42 -5.98 -11.20 -8.18
CA ASN A 42 -5.80 -9.75 -8.33
C ASN A 42 -5.06 -9.22 -7.10
N ARG A 43 -3.72 -9.17 -7.19
CA ARG A 43 -2.91 -8.49 -6.19
C ARG A 43 -2.88 -7.01 -6.48
N SER A 44 -3.66 -6.26 -5.70
CA SER A 44 -3.64 -4.81 -5.66
C SER A 44 -2.76 -4.29 -4.52
N VAL A 45 -2.22 -3.10 -4.71
CA VAL A 45 -1.49 -2.36 -3.67
C VAL A 45 -2.11 -0.96 -3.57
N SER A 46 -2.28 -0.47 -2.36
CA SER A 46 -2.89 0.84 -2.12
C SER A 46 -2.19 1.63 -1.03
N ILE A 47 -2.12 2.94 -1.20
CA ILE A 47 -1.66 3.86 -0.16
C ILE A 47 -2.89 4.45 0.54
N HIS A 48 -2.89 4.37 1.85
CA HIS A 48 -3.88 4.96 2.73
C HIS A 48 -3.20 6.07 3.54
N GLU A 49 -3.61 7.30 3.35
CA GLU A 49 -3.16 8.42 4.17
C GLU A 49 -4.03 8.48 5.44
N CYS A 50 -3.43 8.19 6.59
CA CYS A 50 -4.10 8.19 7.89
C CYS A 50 -3.71 9.47 8.64
N HIS A 51 -4.68 10.39 8.76
CA HIS A 51 -4.53 11.58 9.58
C HIS A 51 -4.93 11.24 11.03
N ASN A 52 -3.89 11.03 11.85
CA ASN A 52 -3.87 10.91 13.32
C ASN A 52 -3.87 9.49 13.93
N ASP A 53 -3.17 9.40 15.07
CA ASP A 53 -2.85 8.21 15.88
C ASP A 53 -4.07 7.55 16.58
N ASP A 54 -5.30 8.04 16.33
CA ASP A 54 -6.48 7.77 17.16
C ASP A 54 -7.68 7.29 16.32
N GLY A 55 -7.48 6.24 15.49
CA GLY A 55 -8.56 5.65 14.69
C GLY A 55 -9.17 6.60 13.63
N GLY A 56 -8.47 7.68 13.30
CA GLY A 56 -8.91 8.69 12.34
C GLY A 56 -8.96 8.16 10.91
N LYS A 57 -10.00 8.59 10.19
CA LYS A 57 -10.34 8.26 8.79
C LYS A 57 -9.07 8.20 7.92
N CYS A 58 -8.75 7.00 7.43
CA CYS A 58 -7.72 6.83 6.41
C CYS A 58 -8.33 7.03 5.02
N ILE A 59 -7.75 7.92 4.22
CA ILE A 59 -8.19 8.17 2.85
C ILE A 59 -7.36 7.27 1.93
N ASN A 60 -8.03 6.45 1.11
CA ASN A 60 -7.33 5.69 0.07
C ASN A 60 -6.89 6.68 -1.02
N TRP A 61 -5.59 6.93 -1.08
CA TRP A 61 -4.99 7.93 -1.96
C TRP A 61 -4.78 7.37 -3.36
N GLU A 62 -4.48 6.07 -3.47
CA GLU A 62 -4.14 5.46 -4.75
C GLU A 62 -4.34 3.94 -4.69
N ARG A 63 -4.98 3.37 -5.72
CA ARG A 63 -5.25 1.93 -5.86
C ARG A 63 -4.71 1.45 -7.20
N PHE A 64 -3.82 0.46 -7.18
CA PHE A 64 -3.29 -0.23 -8.36
C PHE A 64 -3.66 -1.70 -8.35
#